data_AF-A0A2U2ZYV0-F1
#
_entry.id   AF-A0A2U2ZYV0-F1
#
_cell.length_a   1.000
_cell.length_b   1.000
_cell.length_c   1.000
_cell.angle_alpha   90.00
_cell.angle_beta   90.00
_cell.angle_gamma   90.00
#
_symmetry.space_group_name_H-M   'P 1'
#
loop_
_entity.id
_entity.type
_entity.pdbx_description
1 polymer ?
#
loop_
_entity_poly.entity_id
_entity_poly.type
_entity_poly.pdbx_seq_one_letter_code
_entity_poly.pdbx_strand_id
1 'polypeptide(L)'
;MRFSEFSAGSARVRARRCGQDDRGLSTVEVVILAPVMILFILVLVAFGQLVDGRGAIDSAARDAARAGSIQKDHATAMSEARKAAEADLADVCSGPVTVNQTSAGFEAATFFTVEVSCEVRGLAMLGLDVPTTLTASFSSPLDPFRRTV
;
A
#
# COMPACT_ATOMS: atom_id res chain seq x y z
N MET A 1 -57.35 -29.18 -38.69
CA MET A 1 -56.97 -30.34 -39.54
C MET A 1 -55.56 -30.78 -39.15
N ARG A 2 -55.45 -32.01 -38.65
CA ARG A 2 -54.32 -32.98 -38.63
C ARG A 2 -52.91 -32.45 -38.26
N PHE A 3 -52.43 -32.76 -37.04
CA PHE A 3 -51.69 -33.99 -36.67
C PHE A 3 -50.32 -34.14 -37.37
N SER A 4 -49.27 -33.87 -36.61
CA SER A 4 -47.97 -34.60 -36.64
C SER A 4 -47.45 -34.52 -35.19
N GLU A 5 -47.72 -35.51 -34.34
CA GLU A 5 -46.86 -36.67 -34.10
C GLU A 5 -45.36 -36.33 -34.06
N PHE A 6 -44.84 -36.12 -32.84
CA PHE A 6 -43.48 -36.50 -32.52
C PHE A 6 -43.47 -37.33 -31.24
N SER A 7 -43.46 -38.64 -31.46
CA SER A 7 -43.10 -39.67 -30.50
C SER A 7 -41.59 -39.61 -30.29
N ALA A 8 -41.12 -39.46 -29.05
CA ALA A 8 -39.77 -39.87 -28.66
C ALA A 8 -39.65 -40.04 -27.15
N GLY A 9 -39.65 -41.31 -26.73
CA GLY A 9 -38.61 -41.84 -25.84
C GLY A 9 -38.61 -41.38 -24.38
N SER A 10 -39.30 -42.14 -23.53
CA SER A 10 -39.01 -42.19 -22.09
C SER A 10 -37.59 -42.75 -21.87
N ALA A 11 -36.62 -41.87 -21.65
CA ALA A 11 -35.31 -42.25 -21.12
C ALA A 11 -35.29 -41.96 -19.62
N ARG A 12 -35.63 -42.96 -18.79
CA ARG A 12 -35.34 -42.91 -17.35
C ARG A 12 -33.83 -43.02 -17.17
N VAL A 13 -33.16 -41.88 -17.01
CA VAL A 13 -31.77 -41.84 -16.56
C VAL A 13 -31.74 -42.30 -15.11
N ARG A 14 -31.53 -43.60 -14.90
CA ARG A 14 -31.22 -44.15 -13.59
C ARG A 14 -29.74 -43.86 -13.31
N ALA A 15 -29.45 -42.65 -12.85
CA ALA A 15 -28.13 -42.33 -12.32
C ALA A 15 -27.93 -43.14 -11.04
N ARG A 16 -27.14 -44.22 -11.13
CA ARG A 16 -26.62 -44.95 -9.98
C ARG A 16 -25.74 -43.98 -9.20
N ARG A 17 -26.19 -43.55 -8.01
CA ARG A 17 -25.29 -42.96 -7.01
C ARG A 17 -24.36 -44.08 -6.55
N CYS A 18 -23.12 -44.05 -7.02
CA CYS A 18 -22.05 -44.89 -6.54
C CYS A 18 -21.00 -43.96 -5.94
N GLY A 19 -20.63 -44.20 -4.68
CA GLY A 19 -19.50 -43.56 -4.00
C GLY A 19 -19.76 -42.15 -3.50
N GLN A 20 -20.51 -42.03 -2.40
CA GLN A 20 -20.53 -40.81 -1.59
C GLN A 20 -20.02 -41.14 -0.17
N ASP A 21 -18.85 -41.76 -0.07
CA ASP A 21 -18.19 -42.02 1.23
C ASP A 21 -16.77 -41.44 1.33
N ASP A 22 -16.12 -41.03 0.22
CA ASP A 22 -14.81 -40.35 0.28
C ASP A 22 -14.89 -38.83 0.46
N ARG A 23 -16.11 -38.26 0.43
CA ARG A 23 -16.31 -36.81 0.65
C ARG A 23 -16.11 -36.39 2.10
N GLY A 24 -16.16 -37.30 3.06
CA GLY A 24 -16.02 -36.99 4.50
C GLY A 24 -14.59 -36.67 4.93
N LEU A 25 -13.59 -37.36 4.36
CA LEU A 25 -12.17 -37.12 4.65
C LEU A 25 -11.64 -35.88 3.92
N SER A 26 -12.01 -35.70 2.63
CA SER A 26 -11.53 -34.59 1.83
C SER A 26 -12.18 -33.25 2.18
N THR A 27 -13.41 -33.23 2.72
CA THR A 27 -14.04 -31.98 3.19
C THR A 27 -13.49 -31.49 4.52
N VAL A 28 -13.17 -32.39 5.46
CA VAL A 28 -12.60 -31.98 6.76
C VAL A 28 -11.19 -31.40 6.59
N GLU A 29 -10.36 -32.00 5.73
CA GLU A 29 -9.05 -31.45 5.39
C GLU A 29 -9.16 -30.05 4.77
N VAL A 30 -10.06 -29.86 3.80
CA VAL A 30 -10.26 -28.56 3.14
C VAL A 30 -10.86 -27.52 4.10
N VAL A 31 -11.76 -27.92 5.01
CA VAL A 31 -12.33 -27.02 6.01
C VAL A 31 -11.27 -26.49 6.98
N ILE A 32 -10.24 -27.28 7.27
CA ILE A 32 -9.11 -26.86 8.11
C ILE A 32 -8.05 -26.10 7.27
N LEU A 33 -7.81 -26.51 6.03
CA LEU A 33 -6.81 -25.90 5.16
C LEU A 33 -7.25 -24.52 4.63
N ALA A 34 -8.54 -24.36 4.31
CA ALA A 34 -9.10 -23.12 3.78
C ALA A 34 -8.85 -21.89 4.67
N PRO A 35 -9.15 -21.90 5.98
CA PRO A 35 -8.86 -20.75 6.85
C PRO A 35 -7.35 -20.48 6.97
N VAL A 36 -6.51 -21.51 6.97
CA VAL A 36 -5.04 -21.33 6.98
C VAL A 36 -4.56 -20.66 5.69
N MET A 37 -5.08 -21.08 4.53
CA MET A 37 -4.78 -20.45 3.24
C MET A 37 -5.27 -19.01 3.18
N ILE A 38 -6.47 -18.72 3.70
CA ILE A 38 -7.01 -17.35 3.78
C ILE A 38 -6.11 -16.49 4.68
N LEU A 39 -5.74 -16.98 5.87
CA LEU A 39 -4.81 -16.27 6.76
C LEU A 39 -3.47 -16.00 6.08
N PHE A 40 -2.93 -16.98 5.36
CA PHE A 40 -1.70 -16.81 4.61
C PHE A 40 -1.82 -15.72 3.53
N ILE A 41 -2.91 -15.71 2.76
CA ILE A 41 -3.18 -14.67 1.76
C ILE A 41 -3.32 -13.29 2.42
N LEU A 42 -4.05 -13.19 3.54
CA LEU A 42 -4.20 -11.93 4.27
C LEU A 42 -2.85 -11.39 4.74
N VAL A 43 -1.96 -12.27 5.22
CA VAL A 43 -0.59 -11.90 5.60
C VAL A 43 0.20 -11.38 4.40
N LEU A 44 0.13 -12.05 3.24
CA LEU A 44 0.80 -11.58 2.03
C LEU A 44 0.30 -10.21 1.57
N VAL A 45 -1.02 -9.98 1.61
CA VAL A 45 -1.62 -8.67 1.27
C VAL A 45 -1.18 -7.60 2.26
N ALA A 46 -1.18 -7.91 3.56
CA ALA A 46 -0.73 -6.98 4.59
C ALA A 46 0.74 -6.58 4.39
N PHE A 47 1.62 -7.54 4.07
CA PHE A 47 3.02 -7.24 3.74
C PHE A 47 3.15 -6.41 2.45
N GLY A 48 2.36 -6.71 1.42
CA GLY A 48 2.33 -5.90 0.19
C GLY A 48 2.01 -4.44 0.48
N GLN A 49 0.90 -4.19 1.19
CA GLN A 49 0.48 -2.84 1.60
C GLN A 49 1.54 -2.12 2.45
N LEU A 50 2.20 -2.86 3.35
CA LEU A 50 3.25 -2.30 4.20
C LEU A 50 4.48 -1.88 3.39
N VAL A 51 4.89 -2.70 2.43
CA VAL A 51 6.01 -2.40 1.52
C VAL A 51 5.66 -1.23 0.61
N ASP A 52 4.46 -1.19 0.05
CA ASP A 52 4.00 -0.08 -0.80
C ASP A 52 4.00 1.25 -0.04
N GLY A 53 3.43 1.27 1.17
CA GLY A 53 3.46 2.45 2.04
C GLY A 53 4.88 2.86 2.44
N ARG A 54 5.76 1.89 2.71
CA ARG A 54 7.17 2.16 3.04
C ARG A 54 7.96 2.71 1.85
N GLY A 55 7.69 2.20 0.65
CA GLY A 55 8.29 2.70 -0.59
C GLY A 55 7.88 4.13 -0.87
N ALA A 56 6.58 4.44 -0.72
CA ALA A 56 6.05 5.78 -0.94
C ALA A 56 6.62 6.83 0.03
N ILE A 57 6.74 6.51 1.32
CA ILE A 57 7.30 7.47 2.28
C ILE A 57 8.81 7.68 2.08
N ASP A 58 9.53 6.64 1.63
CA ASP A 58 10.97 6.73 1.31
C ASP A 58 11.22 7.55 0.04
N SER A 59 10.41 7.38 -1.01
CA SER A 59 10.48 8.23 -2.21
C SER A 59 10.16 9.68 -1.89
N ALA A 60 9.11 9.93 -1.10
CA ALA A 60 8.73 11.29 -0.72
C ALA A 60 9.75 11.99 0.15
N ALA A 61 10.39 11.27 1.09
CA ALA A 61 11.49 11.85 1.88
C ALA A 61 12.65 12.27 0.98
N ARG A 62 12.98 11.48 -0.04
CA ARG A 62 14.00 11.81 -1.05
C ARG A 62 13.62 13.02 -1.87
N ASP A 63 12.41 13.06 -2.39
CA ASP A 63 11.93 14.14 -3.25
C ASP A 63 11.76 15.45 -2.48
N ALA A 64 11.28 15.39 -1.23
CA ALA A 64 11.24 16.53 -0.32
C ALA A 64 12.63 17.08 0.01
N ALA A 65 13.59 16.20 0.33
CA ALA A 65 14.97 16.60 0.60
C ALA A 65 15.60 17.28 -0.63
N ARG A 66 15.36 16.72 -1.81
CA ARG A 66 15.86 17.24 -3.08
C ARG A 66 15.25 18.59 -3.40
N ALA A 67 13.91 18.71 -3.33
CA ALA A 67 13.18 19.94 -3.60
C ALA A 67 13.62 21.08 -2.67
N GLY A 68 13.82 20.79 -1.38
CA GLY A 68 14.31 21.75 -0.40
C GLY A 68 15.77 22.15 -0.61
N SER A 69 16.65 21.21 -0.97
CA SER A 69 18.09 21.46 -1.13
C SER A 69 18.46 22.44 -2.25
N ILE A 70 17.56 22.68 -3.21
CA ILE A 70 17.77 23.60 -4.34
C ILE A 70 17.31 25.03 -4.00
N GLN A 71 16.49 25.20 -2.96
CA GLN A 71 15.97 26.51 -2.59
C GLN A 71 17.01 27.36 -1.86
N LYS A 72 16.84 28.69 -1.97
CA LYS A 72 17.76 29.68 -1.39
C LYS A 72 17.42 30.05 0.05
N ASP A 73 16.12 30.10 0.36
CA ASP A 73 15.61 30.53 1.65
C ASP A 73 15.03 29.33 2.41
N HIS A 74 15.27 29.28 3.72
CA HIS A 74 14.78 28.21 4.58
C HIS A 74 13.25 28.05 4.54
N ALA A 75 12.53 29.18 4.61
CA ALA A 75 11.06 29.17 4.57
C ALA A 75 10.53 28.60 3.24
N THR A 76 11.14 28.99 2.13
CA THR A 76 10.80 28.49 0.78
C THR A 76 11.19 27.02 0.64
N ALA A 77 12.35 26.62 1.16
CA ALA A 77 12.81 25.23 1.17
C ALA A 77 11.82 24.30 1.90
N MET A 78 11.37 24.70 3.09
CA MET A 78 10.38 23.93 3.85
C MET A 78 9.02 23.90 3.19
N SER A 79 8.57 25.01 2.59
CA SER A 79 7.30 25.05 1.87
C SER A 79 7.31 24.13 0.64
N GLU A 80 8.36 24.16 -0.17
CA GLU A 80 8.47 23.31 -1.36
C GLU A 80 8.70 21.84 -0.99
N ALA A 81 9.51 21.55 0.05
CA ALA A 81 9.68 20.19 0.57
C ALA A 81 8.35 19.59 1.04
N ARG A 82 7.52 20.41 1.72
CA ARG A 82 6.19 19.98 2.17
C ARG A 82 5.24 19.73 1.00
N LYS A 83 5.22 20.61 -0.01
CA LYS A 83 4.39 20.42 -1.22
C LYS A 83 4.77 19.14 -1.97
N ALA A 84 6.07 18.85 -2.10
CA ALA A 84 6.54 17.63 -2.73
C ALA A 84 6.07 16.39 -1.95
N ALA A 85 6.30 16.36 -0.64
CA ALA A 85 5.87 15.25 0.21
C ALA A 85 4.33 15.07 0.21
N GLU A 86 3.56 16.15 0.22
CA GLU A 86 2.09 16.10 0.15
C GLU A 86 1.59 15.57 -1.20
N ALA A 87 2.26 15.92 -2.30
CA ALA A 87 1.93 15.39 -3.63
C ALA A 87 2.22 13.89 -3.73
N ASP A 88 3.36 13.43 -3.20
CA ASP A 88 3.76 12.02 -3.26
C ASP A 88 2.90 11.13 -2.33
N LEU A 89 2.43 11.67 -1.20
CA LEU A 89 1.67 10.92 -0.20
C LEU A 89 0.15 11.07 -0.32
N ALA A 90 -0.35 11.85 -1.28
CA ALA A 90 -1.78 12.18 -1.40
C ALA A 90 -2.71 10.95 -1.41
N ASP A 91 -2.30 9.87 -2.09
CA ASP A 91 -3.07 8.64 -2.23
C ASP A 91 -2.73 7.57 -1.17
N VAL A 92 -1.62 7.74 -0.44
CA VAL A 92 -1.10 6.76 0.53
C VAL A 92 -1.53 7.11 1.95
N CYS A 93 -1.59 8.40 2.25
CA CYS A 93 -1.88 8.92 3.57
C CYS A 93 -3.36 9.09 3.88
N SER A 94 -3.77 8.74 5.10
CA SER A 94 -5.08 9.06 5.64
C SER A 94 -5.16 10.44 6.29
N GLY A 95 -4.03 10.96 6.76
CA GLY A 95 -3.93 12.17 7.59
C GLY A 95 -2.96 13.22 7.05
N PRO A 96 -2.69 14.27 7.85
CA PRO A 96 -1.76 15.33 7.46
C PRO A 96 -0.33 14.81 7.38
N VAL A 97 0.36 15.16 6.30
CA VAL A 97 1.79 14.90 6.14
C VAL A 97 2.57 15.92 6.98
N THR A 98 3.44 15.43 7.85
CA THR A 98 4.34 16.28 8.63
C THR A 98 5.75 16.16 8.08
N VAL A 99 6.37 17.30 7.75
CA VAL A 99 7.75 17.37 7.27
C VAL A 99 8.54 18.24 8.23
N ASN A 100 9.53 17.65 8.90
CA ASN A 100 10.41 18.34 9.83
C ASN A 100 11.84 18.29 9.33
N GLN A 101 12.52 19.44 9.34
CA GLN A 101 13.96 19.47 9.09
C GLN A 101 14.71 19.03 10.34
N THR A 102 15.60 18.05 10.21
CA THR A 102 16.43 17.52 11.29
C THR A 102 17.91 17.90 11.16
N SER A 103 18.32 18.58 10.09
CA SER A 103 19.70 19.06 9.92
C SER A 103 20.04 20.23 10.85
N ALA A 104 21.28 20.28 11.32
CA ALA A 104 21.80 21.35 12.16
C ALA A 104 22.02 22.65 11.38
N GLY A 105 20.99 23.51 11.31
CA GLY A 105 21.03 24.80 10.61
C GLY A 105 20.82 24.69 9.10
N PHE A 106 20.48 25.81 8.44
CA PHE A 106 20.27 25.90 6.98
C PHE A 106 21.40 26.66 6.26
N GLU A 107 21.99 27.66 6.93
CA GLU A 107 23.06 28.52 6.40
C GLU A 107 24.44 27.84 6.41
N ALA A 108 24.78 27.13 7.49
CA ALA A 108 26.08 26.48 7.69
C ALA A 108 26.08 24.97 7.40
N ALA A 109 24.92 24.40 7.04
CA ALA A 109 24.80 22.97 6.80
C ALA A 109 25.27 22.59 5.40
N THR A 110 26.00 21.47 5.33
CA THR A 110 26.37 20.79 4.07
C THR A 110 25.29 19.85 3.57
N PHE A 111 24.36 19.46 4.44
CA PHE A 111 23.29 18.51 4.14
C PHE A 111 21.94 19.05 4.61
N PHE A 112 20.95 18.99 3.73
CA PHE A 112 19.55 19.24 4.05
C PHE A 112 18.89 17.90 4.37
N THR A 113 18.62 17.67 5.66
CA THR A 113 17.98 16.44 6.15
C THR A 113 16.55 16.75 6.54
N VAL A 114 15.61 16.00 5.98
CA VAL A 114 14.19 16.08 6.32
C VAL A 114 13.68 14.73 6.79
N GLU A 115 12.77 14.78 7.74
CA GLU A 115 11.97 13.66 8.21
C GLU A 115 10.53 13.89 7.81
N VAL A 116 9.94 12.91 7.12
CA VAL A 116 8.55 12.88 6.70
C VAL A 116 7.83 11.82 7.52
N SER A 117 6.71 12.20 8.12
CA SER A 117 5.88 11.30 8.90
C SER A 117 4.42 11.38 8.47
N CYS A 118 3.77 10.23 8.36
CA CYS A 118 2.36 10.16 8.02
C CYS A 118 1.69 8.86 8.48
N GLU A 119 0.37 8.86 8.57
CA GLU A 119 -0.47 7.68 8.81
C GLU A 119 -0.97 7.08 7.49
N VAL A 120 -0.80 5.76 7.31
CA VAL A 120 -1.06 5.06 6.03
C VAL A 120 -2.41 4.34 6.05
N ARG A 121 -3.16 4.39 4.93
CA ARG A 121 -4.48 3.77 4.73
C ARG A 121 -4.50 2.24 4.52
N GLY A 122 -3.37 1.55 4.73
CA GLY A 122 -3.12 0.23 4.14
C GLY A 122 -3.96 -0.93 4.69
N LEU A 123 -4.43 -0.87 5.94
CA LEU A 123 -5.15 -1.97 6.59
C LEU A 123 -6.68 -1.79 6.60
N ALA A 124 -7.17 -0.59 6.29
CA ALA A 124 -8.60 -0.28 6.25
C ALA A 124 -9.36 -1.13 5.21
N MET A 125 -8.73 -1.47 4.08
CA MET A 125 -9.31 -2.34 3.05
C MET A 125 -9.58 -3.78 3.55
N LEU A 126 -8.84 -4.23 4.57
CA LEU A 126 -9.02 -5.53 5.22
C LEU A 126 -9.97 -5.46 6.43
N GLY A 127 -10.62 -4.31 6.66
CA GLY A 127 -11.49 -4.07 7.81
C GLY A 127 -10.75 -3.90 9.14
N LEU A 128 -9.43 -3.74 9.09
CA LEU A 128 -8.58 -3.50 10.25
C LEU A 128 -8.18 -2.02 10.26
N ASP A 129 -8.92 -1.22 11.01
CA ASP A 129 -8.60 0.21 11.18
C ASP A 129 -7.49 0.36 12.22
N VAL A 130 -6.25 0.07 11.80
CA VAL A 130 -5.06 0.21 12.65
C VAL A 130 -4.25 1.40 12.15
N PRO A 131 -4.17 2.51 12.92
CA PRO A 131 -3.37 3.66 12.56
C PRO A 131 -1.89 3.26 12.53
N THR A 132 -1.33 3.13 11.33
CA THR A 132 0.07 2.77 11.14
C THR A 132 0.83 4.02 10.75
N THR A 133 1.49 4.63 11.73
CA THR A 133 2.35 5.79 11.50
C THR A 133 3.69 5.31 10.93
N LEU A 134 4.01 5.75 9.72
CA LEU A 134 5.30 5.52 9.09
C LEU A 134 6.11 6.81 9.13
N THR A 135 7.42 6.67 9.36
CA THR A 135 8.39 7.77 9.38
C THR A 135 9.58 7.42 8.49
N ALA A 136 10.00 8.33 7.62
CA ALA A 136 11.23 8.18 6.86
C ALA A 136 12.02 9.48 6.85
N SER A 137 13.34 9.35 6.85
CA SER A 137 14.25 10.49 6.77
C SER A 137 15.21 10.31 5.62
N PHE A 138 15.51 11.42 4.95
CA PHE A 138 16.48 11.44 3.88
C PHE A 138 17.30 12.73 3.93
N SER A 139 18.55 12.63 3.50
CA SER A 139 19.50 13.75 3.46
C SER A 139 19.97 13.99 2.04
N SER A 140 19.83 15.22 1.56
CA SER A 140 20.34 15.67 0.27
C SER A 140 21.47 16.68 0.49
N PRO A 141 22.61 16.58 -0.23
CA PRO A 141 23.65 17.60 -0.15
C PRO A 141 23.11 18.94 -0.66
N LEU A 142 23.40 20.01 0.09
CA LEU A 142 23.07 21.37 -0.34
C LEU A 142 24.04 21.79 -1.45
N ASP A 143 23.51 22.33 -2.54
CA ASP A 143 24.36 22.79 -3.65
C ASP A 143 25.22 23.98 -3.18
N PRO A 144 26.57 23.86 -3.23
CA PRO A 144 27.46 24.96 -2.90
C PRO A 144 27.43 26.11 -3.93
N PHE A 145 26.89 25.88 -5.13
CA PHE A 145 26.74 26.90 -6.18
C PHE A 145 25.39 27.62 -6.16
N ARG A 146 24.55 27.37 -5.16
CA ARG A 146 23.34 28.18 -4.96
C ARG A 146 23.79 29.63 -4.73
N ARG A 147 23.44 30.52 -5.66
CA ARG A 147 23.78 31.94 -5.53
C ARG A 147 23.00 32.52 -4.36
N THR A 148 23.68 32.66 -3.22
CA THR A 148 23.23 33.45 -2.06
C THR A 148 23.24 34.92 -2.49
N VAL A 149 22.09 35.59 -2.39
CA VAL A 149 21.95 37.03 -2.67
C VAL A 149 22.00 37.78 -1.35
#